data_AF-A0A316T7M6-F1
#
_entry.id   AF-A0A316T7M6-F1
#
_cell.length_a   1.000
_cell.length_b   1.000
_cell.length_c   1.000
_cell.angle_alpha   90.00
_cell.angle_beta   90.00
_cell.angle_gamma   90.00
#
_symmetry.space_group_name_H-M   'P 1'
#
loop_
_entity.id
_entity.type
_entity.pdbx_description
1 polymer ?
#
loop_
_entity_poly.entity_id
_entity_poly.type
_entity_poly.pdbx_seq_one_letter_code
_entity_poly.pdbx_strand_id
1 'polypeptide(L)'
;MAMKYLKVYYDWAEVTATLSDAERGRLITALVQYAKAGILPELTGAERHLFPMFQAQIDRDRDDYKEISEKRKIAGKRGGLAKASKCKQVLANGSKSCQDKEKDKDKYNPPTPFWGDERFRKAFQDFCAMRTKMKSPMTDRAKTMLINKLNELSGDMDTQIRVLDQSILNGWKSVYPLSPSKPKGQVRELE
;
A
#
# COMPACT_ATOMS: atom_id res chain seq x y z
N MET A 1 -18.38 -12.65 9.03
CA MET A 1 -19.39 -11.63 8.70
C MET A 1 -20.32 -12.22 7.65
N ALA A 2 -21.63 -11.97 7.76
CA ALA A 2 -22.57 -12.36 6.70
C ALA A 2 -22.42 -11.43 5.49
N MET A 3 -22.53 -11.98 4.29
CA MET A 3 -22.54 -11.21 3.03
C MET A 3 -23.76 -10.27 3.02
N LYS A 4 -23.54 -8.98 2.75
CA LYS A 4 -24.60 -7.95 2.71
C LYS A 4 -25.02 -7.55 1.30
N TYR A 5 -24.67 -8.36 0.30
CA TYR A 5 -24.92 -8.07 -1.11
C TYR A 5 -25.36 -9.34 -1.84
N LEU A 6 -26.03 -9.15 -2.97
CA LEU A 6 -26.43 -10.19 -3.91
C LEU A 6 -25.73 -9.91 -5.24
N LYS A 7 -25.08 -10.91 -5.83
CA LYS A 7 -24.45 -10.77 -7.15
C LYS A 7 -25.51 -11.03 -8.22
N VAL A 8 -25.68 -10.07 -9.12
CA VAL A 8 -26.54 -10.19 -10.31
C VAL A 8 -25.61 -10.20 -11.52
N TYR A 9 -25.72 -11.23 -12.35
CA TYR A 9 -24.90 -11.38 -13.55
C TYR A 9 -25.68 -10.90 -14.78
N TYR A 10 -24.98 -10.43 -15.81
CA TYR A 10 -25.59 -9.91 -17.04
C TYR A 10 -26.39 -10.98 -17.78
N ASP A 11 -25.96 -12.24 -17.72
CA ASP A 11 -26.61 -13.40 -18.33
C ASP A 11 -28.05 -13.60 -17.83
N TRP A 12 -28.41 -13.02 -16.67
CA TRP A 12 -29.76 -13.09 -16.13
C TRP A 12 -30.77 -12.30 -16.97
N ALA A 13 -30.30 -11.33 -17.76
CA ALA A 13 -31.15 -10.53 -18.65
C ALA A 13 -31.81 -11.41 -19.71
N GLU A 14 -31.09 -12.39 -20.28
CA GLU A 14 -31.62 -13.30 -21.30
C GLU A 14 -32.67 -14.24 -20.72
N VAL A 15 -32.38 -14.78 -19.52
CA VAL A 15 -33.27 -15.72 -18.82
C VAL A 15 -34.57 -15.03 -18.37
N THR A 16 -34.49 -13.75 -18.00
CA THR A 16 -35.65 -12.98 -17.54
C THR A 16 -36.33 -12.17 -18.64
N ALA A 17 -35.83 -12.20 -19.88
CA ALA A 17 -36.40 -11.47 -21.02
C ALA A 17 -37.83 -11.91 -21.35
N THR A 18 -38.18 -13.17 -21.07
CA THR A 18 -39.51 -13.74 -21.28
C THR A 18 -40.52 -13.32 -20.20
N LEU A 19 -40.06 -12.74 -19.09
CA LEU A 19 -40.91 -12.30 -17.98
C LEU A 19 -41.27 -10.82 -18.15
N SER A 20 -42.47 -10.46 -17.69
CA SER A 20 -42.88 -9.06 -17.55
C SER A 20 -42.08 -8.34 -16.45
N ASP A 21 -42.02 -7.00 -16.53
CA ASP A 21 -41.32 -6.16 -15.55
C ASP A 21 -41.81 -6.39 -14.11
N ALA A 22 -43.12 -6.63 -13.93
CA ALA A 22 -43.70 -6.93 -12.63
C ALA A 22 -43.23 -8.29 -12.08
N GLU A 23 -43.12 -9.31 -12.93
CA GLU A 23 -42.60 -10.63 -12.56
C GLU A 23 -41.10 -10.58 -12.23
N ARG A 24 -40.32 -9.82 -13.00
CA ARG A 24 -38.90 -9.58 -12.70
C ARG A 24 -38.71 -8.89 -11.35
N GLY A 25 -39.55 -7.89 -11.04
CA GLY A 25 -39.55 -7.22 -9.74
C GLY A 25 -39.86 -8.16 -8.57
N ARG A 26 -40.87 -9.05 -8.73
CA ARG A 26 -41.20 -10.07 -7.73
C ARG A 26 -40.06 -11.05 -7.53
N LEU A 27 -39.42 -11.51 -8.62
CA LEU A 27 -38.29 -12.42 -8.58
C LEU A 27 -37.10 -11.81 -7.83
N ILE A 28 -36.70 -10.58 -8.14
CA ILE A 28 -35.58 -9.91 -7.46
C ILE A 28 -35.89 -9.72 -5.98
N THR A 29 -37.11 -9.29 -5.64
CA THR A 29 -37.55 -9.12 -4.24
C THR A 29 -37.46 -10.44 -3.47
N ALA A 30 -37.95 -11.52 -4.09
CA ALA A 30 -37.88 -12.87 -3.55
C ALA A 30 -36.43 -13.34 -3.30
N LEU A 31 -35.53 -13.10 -4.26
CA LEU A 31 -34.11 -13.45 -4.12
C LEU A 31 -33.42 -12.68 -3.00
N VAL A 32 -33.75 -11.38 -2.83
CA VAL A 32 -33.21 -10.57 -1.73
C VAL A 32 -33.73 -11.06 -0.38
N GLN A 33 -35.02 -11.39 -0.28
CA GLN A 33 -35.60 -11.96 0.95
C GLN A 33 -34.96 -13.30 1.30
N TYR A 34 -34.74 -14.17 0.31
CA TYR A 34 -34.03 -15.44 0.48
C TYR A 34 -32.56 -15.22 0.90
N ALA A 35 -31.87 -14.27 0.25
CA ALA A 35 -30.48 -13.95 0.56
C ALA A 35 -30.31 -13.43 2.00
N LYS A 36 -31.29 -12.69 2.52
CA LYS A 36 -31.26 -12.09 3.85
C LYS A 36 -31.76 -13.03 4.96
N ALA A 37 -32.90 -13.68 4.75
CA ALA A 37 -33.63 -14.42 5.79
C ALA A 37 -33.76 -15.92 5.51
N GLY A 38 -33.46 -16.39 4.29
CA GLY A 38 -33.65 -17.79 3.90
C GLY A 38 -35.11 -18.21 3.77
N ILE A 39 -36.05 -17.27 3.80
CA ILE A 39 -37.48 -17.53 3.65
C ILE A 39 -37.77 -17.76 2.16
N LEU A 40 -38.44 -18.87 1.84
CA LEU A 40 -38.96 -19.11 0.50
C LEU A 40 -40.25 -18.29 0.32
N PRO A 41 -40.26 -17.29 -0.58
CA PRO A 41 -41.47 -16.53 -0.85
C PRO A 41 -42.41 -17.33 -1.73
N GLU A 42 -43.71 -17.11 -1.58
CA GLU A 42 -44.72 -17.75 -2.40
C GLU A 42 -44.77 -17.06 -3.77
N LEU A 43 -44.20 -17.72 -4.77
CA LEU A 43 -44.16 -17.24 -6.15
C LEU A 43 -45.36 -17.83 -6.91
N THR A 44 -46.21 -16.94 -7.46
CA THR A 44 -47.46 -17.32 -8.12
C THR A 44 -47.34 -17.38 -9.64
N GLY A 45 -46.31 -16.76 -10.25
CA GLY A 45 -46.12 -16.70 -11.71
C GLY A 45 -44.99 -17.58 -12.26
N ALA A 46 -44.59 -17.29 -13.51
CA ALA A 46 -43.54 -18.02 -14.24
C ALA A 46 -42.16 -17.92 -13.56
N GLU A 47 -41.96 -16.90 -12.72
CA GLU A 47 -40.77 -16.72 -11.90
C GLU A 47 -40.47 -17.90 -10.96
N ARG A 48 -41.49 -18.71 -10.61
CA ARG A 48 -41.32 -19.91 -9.78
C ARG A 48 -40.38 -20.93 -10.41
N HIS A 49 -40.35 -21.03 -11.74
CA HIS A 49 -39.49 -21.99 -12.44
C HIS A 49 -38.03 -21.52 -12.50
N LEU A 50 -37.81 -20.21 -12.51
CA LEU A 50 -36.47 -19.62 -12.56
C LEU A 50 -35.83 -19.49 -11.18
N PHE A 51 -36.65 -19.35 -10.12
CA PHE A 51 -36.17 -19.14 -8.76
C PHE A 51 -35.16 -20.21 -8.27
N PRO A 52 -35.37 -21.54 -8.47
CA PRO A 52 -34.41 -22.56 -8.04
C PRO A 52 -33.04 -22.44 -8.71
N MET A 53 -32.99 -22.00 -9.98
CA MET A 53 -31.74 -21.77 -10.68
C MET A 53 -30.93 -20.66 -10.01
N PHE A 54 -31.58 -19.54 -9.71
CA PHE A 54 -30.96 -18.41 -9.02
C PHE A 54 -30.62 -18.74 -7.56
N GLN A 55 -31.46 -19.52 -6.89
CA GLN A 55 -31.20 -20.01 -5.54
C GLN A 55 -29.92 -20.84 -5.50
N ALA A 56 -29.78 -21.83 -6.39
CA ALA A 56 -28.58 -22.67 -6.47
C ALA A 56 -27.31 -21.86 -6.79
N GLN A 57 -27.44 -20.76 -7.54
CA GLN A 57 -26.34 -19.83 -7.79
C GLN A 57 -25.96 -19.05 -6.52
N ILE A 58 -26.94 -18.53 -5.77
CA ILE A 58 -26.73 -17.82 -4.50
C ILE A 58 -26.07 -18.73 -3.48
N ASP A 59 -26.49 -19.98 -3.39
CA ASP A 59 -25.93 -20.95 -2.45
C ASP A 59 -24.47 -21.29 -2.79
N ARG A 60 -24.13 -21.49 -4.07
CA ARG A 60 -22.74 -21.62 -4.53
C ARG A 60 -21.90 -20.39 -4.17
N ASP A 61 -22.40 -19.19 -4.46
CA ASP A 61 -21.71 -17.94 -4.14
C ASP A 61 -21.49 -17.74 -2.63
N ARG A 62 -22.41 -18.22 -1.79
CA ARG A 62 -22.27 -18.23 -0.32
C ARG A 62 -21.19 -19.20 0.13
N ASP A 63 -21.12 -20.38 -0.44
CA ASP A 63 -20.14 -21.40 -0.07
C ASP A 63 -18.72 -21.01 -0.51
N ASP A 64 -18.56 -20.49 -1.72
CA ASP A 64 -17.30 -19.92 -2.20
C ASP A 64 -16.81 -18.80 -1.27
N TYR A 65 -17.73 -17.93 -0.82
CA TYR A 65 -17.37 -16.88 0.14
C TYR A 65 -16.91 -17.45 1.49
N LYS A 66 -17.59 -18.47 2.03
CA LYS A 66 -17.18 -19.12 3.28
C LYS A 66 -15.77 -19.70 3.14
N GLU A 67 -15.49 -20.39 2.04
CA GLU A 67 -14.18 -20.99 1.78
C GLU A 67 -13.07 -19.93 1.70
N ILE A 68 -13.29 -18.87 0.92
CA ILE A 68 -12.35 -17.75 0.80
C ILE A 68 -12.14 -17.07 2.15
N SER A 69 -13.20 -16.87 2.92
CA SER A 69 -13.14 -16.26 4.26
C SER A 69 -12.28 -17.10 5.21
N GLU A 70 -12.47 -18.42 5.26
CA GLU A 70 -11.68 -19.30 6.13
C GLU A 70 -10.21 -19.35 5.69
N LYS A 71 -9.93 -19.45 4.38
CA LYS A 71 -8.56 -19.36 3.84
C LYS A 71 -7.86 -18.07 4.27
N ARG A 72 -8.55 -16.93 4.17
CA ARG A 72 -8.03 -15.62 4.59
C ARG A 72 -7.84 -15.52 6.10
N LYS A 73 -8.76 -16.10 6.90
CA LYS A 73 -8.65 -16.14 8.36
C LYS A 73 -7.46 -16.98 8.82
N ILE A 74 -7.22 -18.15 8.21
CA ILE A 74 -6.06 -19.00 8.49
C ILE A 74 -4.76 -18.25 8.12
N ALA A 75 -4.71 -17.66 6.93
CA ALA A 75 -3.57 -16.85 6.50
C ALA A 75 -3.31 -15.66 7.42
N GLY A 76 -4.38 -14.96 7.86
CA GLY A 76 -4.31 -13.86 8.82
C GLY A 76 -3.82 -14.31 10.19
N LYS A 77 -4.29 -15.45 10.71
CA LYS A 77 -3.79 -16.06 11.95
C LYS A 77 -2.30 -16.38 11.84
N ARG A 78 -1.87 -16.99 10.72
CA ARG A 78 -0.45 -17.31 10.47
C ARG A 78 0.41 -16.05 10.39
N GLY A 79 -0.05 -15.02 9.68
CA GLY A 79 0.65 -13.73 9.59
C GLY A 79 0.73 -12.99 10.93
N GLY A 80 -0.34 -13.02 11.73
CA GLY A 80 -0.37 -12.46 13.08
C GLY A 80 0.61 -13.15 14.02
N LEU A 81 0.66 -14.49 14.00
CA LEU A 81 1.61 -15.28 14.78
C LEU A 81 3.06 -14.99 14.36
N ALA A 82 3.35 -14.90 13.05
CA ALA A 82 4.68 -14.55 12.55
C ALA A 82 5.12 -13.14 12.97
N LYS A 83 4.18 -12.18 13.04
CA LYS A 83 4.46 -10.84 13.56
C LYS A 83 4.73 -10.86 15.06
N ALA A 84 3.95 -11.62 15.83
CA ALA A 84 4.15 -11.77 17.28
C ALA A 84 5.47 -12.46 17.62
N SER A 85 5.85 -13.51 16.89
CA SER A 85 7.14 -14.19 17.07
C SER A 85 8.31 -13.27 16.68
N LYS A 86 8.20 -12.49 15.60
CA LYS A 86 9.20 -11.49 15.24
C LYS A 86 9.34 -10.40 16.30
N CYS A 87 8.25 -9.92 16.88
CA CYS A 87 8.30 -8.98 18.02
C CYS A 87 8.99 -9.62 19.25
N LYS A 88 8.72 -10.89 19.55
CA LYS A 88 9.40 -11.61 20.64
C LYS A 88 10.90 -11.83 20.37
N GLN A 89 11.29 -12.11 19.13
CA GLN A 89 12.71 -12.20 18.74
C GLN A 89 13.42 -10.84 18.85
N VAL A 90 12.77 -9.74 18.47
CA VAL A 90 13.32 -8.38 18.63
C VAL A 90 13.48 -8.02 20.11
N LEU A 91 12.52 -8.41 20.98
CA LEU A 91 12.60 -8.21 22.43
C LEU A 91 13.67 -9.10 23.09
N ALA A 92 13.82 -10.36 22.67
CA ALA A 92 14.84 -11.28 23.20
C ALA A 92 16.26 -10.90 22.76
N ASN A 93 16.42 -10.32 21.57
CA ASN A 93 17.69 -9.70 21.15
C ASN A 93 17.95 -8.35 21.85
N GLY A 94 16.92 -7.73 22.44
CA GLY A 94 17.04 -6.53 23.27
C GLY A 94 17.47 -6.79 24.71
N SER A 95 17.46 -8.05 25.18
CA SER A 95 17.83 -8.41 26.57
C SER A 95 19.26 -8.97 26.72
N LYS A 96 20.10 -8.89 25.68
CA LYS A 96 21.56 -9.07 25.77
C LYS A 96 22.29 -7.77 25.40
N SER A 97 22.16 -6.75 26.23
CA SER A 97 23.20 -5.72 26.46
C SER A 97 22.69 -4.67 27.45
N CYS A 98 22.72 -5.05 28.73
CA CYS A 98 22.66 -4.10 29.84
C CYS A 98 23.89 -4.31 30.71
N GLN A 99 25.09 -4.07 30.16
CA GLN A 99 26.24 -3.67 30.96
C GLN A 99 27.34 -3.09 30.08
N ASP A 100 27.65 -1.87 30.48
CA ASP A 100 28.88 -1.12 30.35
C ASP A 100 29.31 -0.47 29.03
N LYS A 101 29.82 0.74 29.25
CA LYS A 101 30.46 1.62 28.31
C LYS A 101 31.72 0.94 27.79
N GLU A 102 31.83 0.77 26.48
CA GLU A 102 33.03 1.19 25.77
C GLU A 102 32.70 1.35 24.30
N LYS A 103 33.09 2.52 23.77
CA LYS A 103 33.16 2.76 22.35
C LYS A 103 34.15 1.75 21.79
N ASP A 104 33.70 0.78 21.03
CA ASP A 104 34.59 0.15 20.08
C ASP A 104 33.97 -0.02 18.69
N LYS A 105 34.77 0.45 17.75
CA LYS A 105 34.50 0.49 16.32
C LYS A 105 34.70 -0.92 15.79
N ASP A 106 33.74 -1.47 15.03
CA ASP A 106 34.12 -2.17 13.81
C ASP A 106 32.96 -2.41 12.81
N LYS A 107 33.09 -1.69 11.69
CA LYS A 107 32.95 -2.13 10.29
C LYS A 107 31.69 -2.90 9.86
N TYR A 108 30.76 -2.15 9.28
CA TYR A 108 30.30 -2.46 7.92
C TYR A 108 30.60 -1.26 7.01
N ASN A 109 31.77 -1.29 6.38
CA ASN A 109 32.07 -0.46 5.23
C ASN A 109 31.63 -1.24 4.00
N PRO A 110 30.53 -0.87 3.30
CA PRO A 110 30.40 -1.25 1.90
C PRO A 110 31.61 -0.70 1.14
N PRO A 111 32.06 -1.30 0.02
CA PRO A 111 33.14 -0.74 -0.79
C PRO A 111 32.73 0.66 -1.24
N THR A 112 33.16 1.66 -0.49
CA THR A 112 32.93 3.06 -0.79
C THR A 112 33.90 3.42 -1.91
N PRO A 113 33.43 3.89 -3.09
CA PRO A 113 34.20 4.86 -3.84
C PRO A 113 34.61 5.95 -2.83
N PHE A 114 35.86 6.37 -2.82
CA PHE A 114 36.43 7.30 -1.84
C PHE A 114 35.62 8.63 -1.77
N TRP A 115 34.66 8.72 -0.85
CA TRP A 115 33.86 9.94 -0.59
C TRP A 115 34.66 10.81 0.39
N GLY A 116 35.55 11.64 -0.14
CA GLY A 116 36.55 12.40 0.62
C GLY A 116 36.01 13.44 1.61
N ASP A 117 34.71 13.79 1.57
CA ASP A 117 34.14 14.86 2.40
C ASP A 117 33.17 14.38 3.48
N GLU A 118 33.52 14.65 4.74
CA GLU A 118 32.68 14.37 5.91
C GLU A 118 31.34 15.10 5.86
N ARG A 119 31.33 16.32 5.29
CA ARG A 119 30.14 17.16 5.14
C ARG A 119 29.10 16.51 4.24
N PHE A 120 29.53 15.97 3.10
CA PHE A 120 28.66 15.26 2.17
C PHE A 120 28.08 14.00 2.81
N ARG A 121 28.91 13.21 3.49
CA ARG A 121 28.47 12.00 4.19
C ARG A 121 27.36 12.31 5.21
N LYS A 122 27.51 13.40 5.96
CA LYS A 122 26.51 13.85 6.93
C LYS A 122 25.20 14.24 6.25
N ALA A 123 25.25 15.07 5.21
CA ALA A 123 24.05 15.47 4.45
C ALA A 123 23.33 14.26 3.83
N PHE A 124 24.08 13.29 3.31
CA PHE A 124 23.53 12.06 2.74
C PHE A 124 22.88 11.16 3.81
N GLN A 125 23.49 11.07 4.99
CA GLN A 125 22.92 10.35 6.14
C GLN A 125 21.63 11.03 6.62
N ASP A 126 21.61 12.35 6.70
CA ASP A 126 20.43 13.15 7.07
C ASP A 126 19.28 12.96 6.06
N PHE A 127 19.58 12.90 4.76
CA PHE A 127 18.61 12.55 3.71
C PHE A 127 18.05 11.12 3.86
N CYS A 128 18.90 10.14 4.15
CA CYS A 128 18.47 8.76 4.40
C CYS A 128 17.59 8.66 5.66
N ALA A 129 17.92 9.42 6.71
CA ALA A 129 17.13 9.48 7.93
C ALA A 129 15.74 10.09 7.66
N MET A 130 15.66 11.16 6.86
CA MET A 130 14.39 11.76 6.42
C MET A 130 13.51 10.75 5.67
N ARG A 131 14.06 10.02 4.69
CA ARG A 131 13.32 8.99 3.94
C ARG A 131 12.79 7.85 4.81
N THR A 132 13.54 7.48 5.84
CA THR A 132 13.10 6.48 6.82
C THR A 132 11.90 7.00 7.62
N LYS A 133 11.90 8.28 8.04
CA LYS A 133 10.75 8.92 8.70
C LYS A 133 9.51 8.99 7.79
N MET A 134 9.69 9.18 6.48
CA MET A 134 8.62 9.14 5.46
C MET A 134 8.14 7.71 5.09
N LYS A 135 8.52 6.68 5.86
CA LYS A 135 8.20 5.26 5.59
C LYS A 135 8.60 4.78 4.19
N SER A 136 9.61 5.42 3.59
CA SER A 136 10.11 5.13 2.24
C SER A 136 11.62 4.88 2.26
N PRO A 137 12.11 3.88 3.04
CA PRO A 137 13.55 3.60 3.17
C PRO A 137 14.17 3.24 1.81
N MET A 138 15.41 3.65 1.60
CA MET A 138 16.12 3.46 0.33
C MET A 138 16.92 2.16 0.35
N THR A 139 16.81 1.36 -0.72
CA THR A 139 17.64 0.16 -0.94
C THR A 139 19.07 0.55 -1.34
N ASP A 140 20.03 -0.36 -1.23
CA ASP A 140 21.43 -0.06 -1.57
C ASP A 140 21.62 0.30 -3.05
N ARG A 141 20.87 -0.36 -3.94
CA ARG A 141 20.80 0.02 -5.37
C ARG A 141 20.25 1.44 -5.57
N ALA A 142 19.30 1.87 -4.75
CA ALA A 142 18.75 3.22 -4.86
C ALA A 142 19.71 4.29 -4.30
N LYS A 143 20.60 3.93 -3.35
CA LYS A 143 21.73 4.81 -2.93
C LYS A 143 22.69 5.06 -4.09
N THR A 144 23.08 4.01 -4.82
CA THR A 144 23.98 4.16 -5.97
C THR A 144 23.35 4.97 -7.10
N MET A 145 22.06 4.76 -7.38
CA MET A 145 21.32 5.57 -8.36
C MET A 145 21.22 7.05 -7.96
N LEU A 146 21.03 7.34 -6.66
CA LEU A 146 20.96 8.72 -6.17
C LEU A 146 22.29 9.44 -6.37
N ILE A 147 23.38 8.74 -6.08
CA ILE A 147 24.75 9.19 -6.28
C ILE A 147 25.02 9.52 -7.75
N ASN A 148 24.68 8.60 -8.67
CA ASN A 148 24.88 8.83 -10.09
C ASN A 148 24.11 10.09 -10.56
N LYS A 149 22.88 10.25 -10.07
CA LYS A 149 22.07 11.43 -10.36
C LYS A 149 22.67 12.72 -9.78
N LEU A 150 23.31 12.67 -8.61
CA LEU A 150 24.01 13.83 -8.04
C LEU A 150 25.25 14.21 -8.86
N ASN A 151 26.01 13.21 -9.34
CA ASN A 151 27.16 13.44 -10.22
C ASN A 151 26.74 13.98 -11.60
N GLU A 152 25.59 13.56 -12.14
CA GLU A 152 25.02 14.11 -13.37
C GLU A 152 24.57 15.57 -13.22
N LEU A 153 24.01 15.93 -12.06
CA LEU A 153 23.51 17.29 -11.78
C LEU A 153 24.63 18.27 -11.46
N SER A 154 25.68 17.82 -10.79
CA SER A 154 26.79 18.67 -10.37
C SER A 154 28.06 17.86 -10.15
N GLY A 155 29.16 18.27 -10.79
CA GLY A 155 30.50 17.73 -10.55
C GLY A 155 31.19 18.29 -9.29
N ASP A 156 30.57 19.26 -8.61
CA ASP A 156 31.10 19.91 -7.41
C ASP A 156 30.40 19.40 -6.14
N MET A 157 31.18 19.07 -5.10
CA MET A 157 30.65 18.46 -3.87
C MET A 157 29.81 19.43 -3.04
N ASP A 158 30.17 20.72 -2.98
CA ASP A 158 29.40 21.72 -2.24
C ASP A 158 28.00 21.91 -2.84
N THR A 159 27.92 21.87 -4.17
CA THR A 159 26.65 21.91 -4.91
C THR A 159 25.79 20.68 -4.62
N GLN A 160 26.38 19.48 -4.55
CA GLN A 160 25.66 18.25 -4.19
C GLN A 160 25.08 18.30 -2.77
N ILE A 161 25.82 18.85 -1.80
CA ILE A 161 25.34 19.05 -0.43
C ILE A 161 24.10 19.95 -0.44
N ARG A 162 24.15 21.07 -1.14
CA ARG A 162 23.00 22.00 -1.25
C ARG A 162 21.76 21.34 -1.87
N VAL A 163 21.95 20.46 -2.86
CA VAL A 163 20.86 19.70 -3.48
C VAL A 163 20.21 18.72 -2.49
N LEU A 164 21.02 18.06 -1.67
CA LEU A 164 20.54 17.18 -0.60
C LEU A 164 19.77 17.99 0.45
N ASP A 165 20.32 19.11 0.90
CA ASP A 165 19.67 20.01 1.88
C ASP A 165 18.34 20.55 1.35
N GLN A 166 18.27 20.98 0.08
CA GLN A 166 17.02 21.38 -0.57
C GLN A 166 15.99 20.24 -0.58
N SER A 167 16.44 19.02 -0.86
CA SER A 167 15.55 17.86 -0.90
C SER A 167 15.03 17.50 0.50
N ILE A 168 15.83 17.69 1.55
CA ILE A 168 15.42 17.54 2.94
C ILE A 168 14.40 18.62 3.33
N LEU A 169 14.69 19.89 3.01
CA LEU A 169 13.80 21.03 3.31
C LEU A 169 12.42 20.87 2.67
N ASN A 170 12.37 20.41 1.42
CA ASN A 170 11.13 20.23 0.67
C ASN A 170 10.48 18.85 0.87
N GLY A 171 11.11 17.93 1.62
CA GLY A 171 10.61 16.57 1.84
C GLY A 171 10.52 15.73 0.56
N TRP A 172 11.43 15.96 -0.40
CA TRP A 172 11.43 15.26 -1.68
C TRP A 172 12.05 13.87 -1.58
N LYS A 173 11.45 12.89 -2.28
CA LYS A 173 11.96 11.51 -2.35
C LYS A 173 13.16 11.33 -3.30
N SER A 174 13.39 12.30 -4.18
CA SER A 174 14.46 12.34 -5.17
C SER A 174 15.13 13.72 -5.16
N VAL A 175 16.33 13.80 -5.74
CA VAL A 175 17.08 15.04 -5.92
C VAL A 175 16.73 15.72 -7.24
N TYR A 176 16.78 17.04 -7.25
CA TYR A 176 16.46 17.90 -8.39
C TYR A 176 17.51 19.02 -8.49
N PRO A 177 17.67 19.67 -9.66
CA PRO A 177 18.59 20.80 -9.82
C PRO A 177 18.30 21.90 -8.79
N LEU A 178 19.35 22.60 -8.36
CA LEU A 178 19.21 23.77 -7.49
C LEU A 178 18.26 24.78 -8.14
N SER A 179 17.28 25.24 -7.37
CA SER A 179 16.37 26.28 -7.87
C SER A 179 17.18 27.52 -8.21
N PRO A 180 17.04 28.12 -9.41
CA PRO A 180 17.72 29.37 -9.73
C PRO A 180 17.28 30.39 -8.68
N SER A 181 18.24 31.00 -7.98
CA SER A 181 17.95 32.08 -7.05
C SER A 181 17.16 33.13 -7.82
N LYS A 182 15.88 33.32 -7.49
CA LYS A 182 15.12 34.45 -8.04
C LYS A 182 15.95 35.70 -7.75
N PRO A 183 16.35 36.51 -8.76
CA PRO A 183 16.97 37.78 -8.47
C PRO A 183 16.01 38.57 -7.57
N LYS A 184 16.53 39.06 -6.43
CA LYS A 184 15.80 39.96 -5.54
C LYS A 184 15.29 41.13 -6.39
N GLY A 185 14.02 41.47 -6.18
CA GLY A 185 13.22 42.28 -7.09
C GLY A 185 13.94 43.49 -7.68
N GLN A 186 13.97 43.53 -9.01
CA GLN A 186 14.15 44.78 -9.73
C GLN A 186 12.85 45.57 -9.55
N VAL A 187 12.92 46.62 -8.74
CA VAL A 187 11.90 47.66 -8.62
C VAL A 187 11.54 48.10 -10.04
N ARG A 188 10.27 47.92 -10.42
CA ARG A 188 9.74 48.51 -11.65
C ARG A 188 9.62 50.02 -11.40
N GLU A 189 10.59 50.78 -11.87
CA GLU A 189 10.40 52.22 -12.08
C GLU A 189 9.32 52.38 -13.17
N LEU A 190 8.23 53.04 -12.78
CA LEU A 190 7.21 53.54 -13.69
C LEU A 190 7.69 54.92 -14.16
N GLU A 191 8.09 55.02 -15.43
CA GLU A 191 7.93 56.23 -16.24
C GLU A 191 6.99 55.91 -17.41
#